data_AF-A0A2Z6MN56-F1
#
_entry.id   AF-A0A2Z6MN56-F1
#
_cell.length_a   1.000
_cell.length_b   1.000
_cell.length_c   1.000
_cell.angle_alpha   90.00
_cell.angle_beta   90.00
_cell.angle_gamma   90.00
#
_symmetry.space_group_name_H-M   'P 1'
#
loop_
_entity.id
_entity.type
_entity.pdbx_description
1 polymer ?
#
loop_
_entity_poly.entity_id
_entity_poly.type
_entity_poly.pdbx_seq_one_letter_code
_entity_poly.pdbx_strand_id
1 'polypeptide(L)'
;MWNNKGTWCSSNTVSRDYTQALSSSNTVMMREQRVLMIGWLPPKANFVKLNTNGASKDNTVAGCGGVTRDCQGEWIGGFAKCVGVSLAFVAEMW
;
A
#
# COMPACT_ATOMS: atom_id res chain seq x y z
N MET A 1 -29.40 2.88 -37.42
CA MET A 1 -29.79 2.37 -36.09
C MET A 1 -28.99 1.10 -35.82
N TRP A 2 -27.95 1.17 -35.00
CA TRP A 2 -27.20 0.00 -34.54
C TRP A 2 -27.18 0.01 -33.01
N ASN A 3 -27.63 -1.10 -32.43
CA ASN A 3 -27.89 -1.28 -31.01
C ASN A 3 -26.59 -1.55 -30.23
N ASN A 4 -26.46 -0.85 -29.11
CA ASN A 4 -25.36 -0.95 -28.16
C ASN A 4 -25.68 -2.08 -27.15
N LYS A 5 -25.01 -3.23 -27.24
CA LYS A 5 -24.98 -4.23 -26.16
C LYS A 5 -23.59 -4.21 -25.54
N GLY A 6 -23.42 -3.36 -24.53
CA GLY A 6 -22.24 -3.27 -23.67
C GLY A 6 -22.61 -3.56 -22.21
N THR A 7 -21.95 -4.55 -21.65
CA THR A 7 -22.07 -5.18 -20.32
C THR A 7 -22.18 -4.21 -19.13
N TRP A 8 -23.26 -4.33 -18.34
CA TRP A 8 -23.53 -3.62 -17.07
C TRP A 8 -23.37 -4.51 -15.81
N CYS A 9 -22.52 -5.55 -15.84
CA CYS A 9 -22.44 -6.51 -14.73
C CYS A 9 -21.12 -6.51 -13.93
N SER A 10 -20.15 -5.65 -14.26
CA SER A 10 -18.82 -5.66 -13.61
C SER A 10 -18.65 -4.60 -12.52
N SER A 11 -19.50 -3.56 -12.47
CA SER A 11 -19.33 -2.42 -11.53
C SER A 11 -19.85 -2.71 -10.12
N ASN A 12 -20.85 -3.60 -9.98
CA ASN A 12 -21.50 -3.86 -8.70
C ASN A 12 -20.64 -4.73 -7.76
N THR A 13 -19.84 -5.64 -8.30
CA THR A 13 -18.97 -6.52 -7.51
C THR A 13 -17.84 -5.73 -6.86
N VAL A 14 -17.17 -4.87 -7.63
CA VAL A 14 -16.08 -4.00 -7.13
C VAL A 14 -16.56 -3.07 -6.03
N SER A 15 -17.75 -2.48 -6.18
CA SER A 15 -18.34 -1.61 -5.14
C SER A 15 -18.68 -2.37 -3.85
N ARG A 16 -19.07 -3.65 -3.97
CA ARG A 16 -19.43 -4.49 -2.82
C ARG A 16 -18.19 -4.97 -2.09
N ASP A 17 -17.16 -5.35 -2.83
CA ASP A 17 -15.87 -5.75 -2.27
C ASP A 17 -15.20 -4.56 -1.56
N TYR A 18 -15.31 -3.34 -2.13
CA TYR A 18 -14.82 -2.11 -1.52
C TYR A 18 -15.52 -1.76 -0.20
N THR A 19 -16.85 -1.85 -0.17
CA THR A 19 -17.63 -1.58 1.05
C THR A 19 -17.38 -2.65 2.13
N GLN A 20 -17.20 -3.90 1.72
CA GLN A 20 -16.83 -4.99 2.62
C GLN A 20 -15.43 -4.77 3.23
N ALA A 21 -14.44 -4.35 2.43
CA ALA A 21 -13.10 -4.00 2.92
C ALA A 21 -13.14 -2.86 3.94
N LEU A 22 -13.87 -1.78 3.66
CA LEU A 22 -14.06 -0.65 4.59
C LEU A 22 -14.72 -1.06 5.91
N SER A 23 -15.75 -1.91 5.85
CA SER A 23 -16.42 -2.43 7.06
C SER A 23 -15.49 -3.30 7.92
N SER A 24 -14.62 -4.06 7.26
CA SER A 24 -13.60 -4.89 7.91
C SER A 24 -12.53 -4.02 8.58
N SER A 25 -12.09 -2.95 7.92
CA SER A 25 -11.18 -1.95 8.48
C SER A 25 -11.77 -1.27 9.72
N ASN A 26 -13.04 -0.87 9.70
CA ASN A 26 -13.72 -0.28 10.87
C ASN A 26 -13.75 -1.23 12.08
N THR A 27 -13.88 -2.53 11.86
CA THR A 27 -13.88 -3.53 12.93
C THR A 27 -12.47 -3.72 13.52
N VAL A 28 -11.41 -3.60 12.70
CA VAL A 28 -10.01 -3.61 13.16
C VAL A 28 -9.67 -2.40 14.03
N MET A 29 -10.27 -1.24 13.75
CA MET A 29 -10.05 0.01 14.51
C MET A 29 -10.65 -0.02 15.93
N MET A 30 -11.58 -0.94 16.21
CA MET A 30 -12.18 -1.14 17.56
C MET A 30 -11.32 -2.01 18.48
N ARG A 31 -10.13 -2.44 18.04
CA ARG A 31 -9.19 -3.21 18.85
C ARG A 31 -8.39 -2.27 19.73
N GLU A 32 -8.24 -2.61 21.02
CA GLU A 32 -7.45 -1.84 21.99
C GLU A 32 -6.07 -1.47 21.40
N GLN A 33 -5.89 -0.19 21.05
CA GLN A 33 -4.73 0.28 20.33
C GLN A 33 -3.57 0.46 21.31
N ARG A 34 -2.69 -0.54 21.39
CA ARG A 34 -1.47 -0.43 22.21
C ARG A 34 -0.40 0.31 21.44
N VAL A 35 -0.07 1.52 21.89
CA VAL A 35 1.08 2.27 21.39
C VAL A 35 2.34 1.68 22.03
N LEU A 36 3.09 0.90 21.25
CA LEU A 36 4.41 0.40 21.64
C LEU A 36 5.47 1.31 21.01
N MET A 37 6.42 1.78 21.83
CA MET A 37 7.64 2.40 21.31
C MET A 37 8.58 1.32 20.78
N ILE A 38 8.40 0.96 19.51
CA ILE A 38 9.30 0.06 18.80
C ILE A 38 10.40 0.92 18.17
N GLY A 39 11.54 1.02 18.86
CA GLY A 39 12.72 1.67 18.33
C GLY A 39 13.25 0.96 17.07
N TRP A 40 13.90 1.72 16.18
CA TRP A 40 14.61 1.11 15.06
C TRP A 40 15.78 0.29 15.60
N LEU A 41 15.75 -1.02 15.32
CA LEU A 41 16.87 -1.91 15.59
C LEU A 41 17.55 -2.30 14.26
N PRO A 42 18.90 -2.26 14.20
CA PRO A 42 19.62 -2.78 13.06
C PRO A 42 19.35 -4.28 12.89
N PRO A 43 19.24 -4.78 11.65
CA PRO A 43 19.09 -6.21 11.41
C PRO A 43 20.39 -6.96 11.76
N LYS A 44 20.31 -8.28 11.91
CA LYS A 44 21.48 -9.13 12.20
C LYS A 44 22.51 -9.03 11.07
N ALA A 45 23.77 -9.34 11.36
CA ALA A 45 24.81 -9.45 10.34
C ALA A 45 24.35 -10.34 9.17
N ASN A 46 24.70 -9.94 7.94
CA ASN A 46 24.27 -10.53 6.67
C ASN A 46 22.79 -10.32 6.29
N PHE A 47 22.05 -9.50 7.02
CA PHE A 47 20.72 -9.04 6.61
C PHE A 47 20.74 -7.57 6.23
N VAL A 48 19.89 -7.24 5.27
CA VAL A 48 19.58 -5.86 4.89
C VAL A 48 18.16 -5.54 5.32
N LYS A 49 17.92 -4.30 5.69
CA LYS A 49 16.59 -3.79 6.00
C LYS A 49 16.08 -3.00 4.80
N LEU A 50 14.96 -3.45 4.25
CA LEU A 50 14.25 -2.74 3.21
C LEU A 50 13.04 -2.00 3.82
N ASN A 51 13.04 -0.68 3.75
CA ASN A 51 11.89 0.14 4.09
C ASN A 51 11.20 0.57 2.79
N THR A 52 9.90 0.31 2.65
CA THR A 52 9.09 0.76 1.51
C THR A 52 8.08 1.83 1.95
N ASN A 53 7.74 2.74 1.05
CA ASN A 53 6.72 3.75 1.26
C ASN A 53 5.93 4.00 -0.03
N GLY A 54 4.62 4.02 0.08
CA GLY A 54 3.70 4.45 -0.97
C GLY A 54 3.40 5.95 -0.85
N ALA A 55 3.17 6.59 -1.98
CA ALA A 55 2.60 7.93 -2.06
C ALA A 55 1.49 7.93 -3.12
N SER A 56 0.31 8.44 -2.76
CA SER A 56 -0.78 8.62 -3.72
C SER A 56 -1.39 10.01 -3.57
N LYS A 57 -1.77 10.60 -4.68
CA LYS A 57 -2.50 11.87 -4.74
C LYS A 57 -3.89 11.62 -5.33
N ASP A 58 -4.92 11.91 -4.55
CA ASP A 58 -6.33 11.95 -4.97
C ASP A 58 -6.81 10.71 -5.76
N ASN A 59 -6.27 9.51 -5.48
CA ASN A 59 -6.51 8.28 -6.25
C ASN A 59 -6.22 8.38 -7.76
N THR A 60 -5.43 9.37 -8.19
CA THR A 60 -5.13 9.62 -9.62
C THR A 60 -3.70 9.31 -9.98
N VAL A 61 -2.74 9.62 -9.10
CA VAL A 61 -1.33 9.35 -9.33
C VAL A 61 -0.74 8.73 -8.08
N ALA A 62 -0.15 7.56 -8.25
CA ALA A 62 0.53 6.82 -7.22
C ALA A 62 1.96 6.47 -7.63
N GLY A 63 2.85 6.53 -6.66
CA GLY A 63 4.20 6.02 -6.73
C GLY A 63 4.53 5.21 -5.49
N CYS A 64 5.49 4.31 -5.61
CA CYS A 64 6.11 3.66 -4.48
C CYS A 64 7.62 3.88 -4.54
N GLY A 65 8.26 3.74 -3.40
CA GLY A 65 9.70 3.75 -3.31
C GLY A 65 10.17 3.07 -2.05
N GLY A 66 11.47 2.96 -1.93
CA GLY A 66 12.06 2.35 -0.76
C GLY A 66 13.54 2.64 -0.63
N VAL A 67 14.03 2.42 0.58
CA VAL A 67 15.44 2.53 0.93
C VAL A 67 15.91 1.22 1.54
N THR A 68 17.09 0.78 1.11
CA THR A 68 17.77 -0.40 1.66
C THR A 68 18.91 0.06 2.55
N ARG A 69 19.00 -0.51 3.74
CA ARG A 69 20.07 -0.26 4.71
C ARG A 69 20.74 -1.56 5.12
N ASP A 70 22.02 -1.52 5.45
CA ASP A 70 22.75 -2.70 5.93
C ASP A 70 22.49 -2.98 7.42
N CYS A 71 23.17 -3.98 7.96
CA CYS A 71 23.11 -4.34 9.37
C CYS A 71 23.71 -3.29 10.32
N GLN A 72 24.47 -2.32 9.79
CA GLN A 72 25.03 -1.20 10.55
C GLN A 72 24.11 0.02 10.46
N GLY A 73 23.06 -0.05 9.63
CA GLY A 73 22.13 1.05 9.36
C GLY A 73 22.60 2.00 8.27
N GLU A 74 23.72 1.69 7.61
CA GLU A 74 24.27 2.45 6.50
C GLU A 74 23.38 2.31 5.27
N TRP A 75 23.29 3.38 4.50
CA TRP A 75 22.48 3.39 3.27
C TRP A 75 23.19 2.62 2.15
N ILE A 76 22.53 1.59 1.62
CA ILE A 76 23.04 0.79 0.51
C ILE A 76 22.50 1.32 -0.83
N GLY A 77 21.26 1.80 -0.84
CA GLY A 77 20.60 2.25 -2.06
C GLY A 77 19.09 2.46 -1.88
N GLY A 78 18.43 2.88 -2.95
CA GLY A 78 16.99 3.10 -2.95
C GLY A 78 16.38 2.93 -4.33
N PHE A 79 15.06 2.80 -4.38
CA PHE A 79 14.29 2.73 -5.62
C PHE A 79 13.07 3.62 -5.54
N ALA A 80 12.59 4.04 -6.71
CA ALA A 80 11.33 4.73 -6.87
C ALA A 80 10.68 4.25 -8.17
N LYS A 81 9.37 4.04 -8.14
CA LYS A 81 8.58 3.61 -9.30
C LYS A 81 7.25 4.35 -9.33
N CYS A 82 6.90 4.86 -10.50
CA CYS A 82 5.54 5.32 -10.76
C CYS A 82 4.64 4.09 -10.94
N VAL A 83 3.62 3.96 -10.10
CA VAL A 83 2.63 2.86 -10.15
C VAL A 83 1.48 3.22 -11.09
N GLY A 84 1.22 4.52 -11.30
CA GLY A 84 0.15 5.02 -12.18
C GLY A 84 -1.11 5.37 -11.39
N VAL A 85 -2.29 5.22 -11.99
CA VAL A 85 -3.57 5.42 -11.29
C VAL A 85 -3.76 4.26 -10.31
N SER A 86 -3.60 4.54 -9.01
CA SER A 86 -3.72 3.52 -7.97
C SER A 86 -4.24 4.13 -6.68
N LEU A 87 -4.96 3.31 -5.90
CA LEU A 87 -5.42 3.68 -4.56
C LEU A 87 -4.22 3.73 -3.60
N ALA A 88 -4.31 4.58 -2.57
CA ALA A 88 -3.27 4.72 -1.53
C ALA A 88 -2.81 3.36 -0.97
N PHE A 89 -3.76 2.48 -0.65
CA PHE A 89 -3.49 1.13 -0.14
C PHE A 89 -2.68 0.26 -1.10
N VAL A 90 -2.95 0.35 -2.40
CA VAL A 90 -2.20 -0.43 -3.39
C VAL A 90 -0.80 0.16 -3.53
N ALA A 91 -0.66 1.49 -3.51
CA ALA A 91 0.65 2.15 -3.56
C ALA A 91 1.55 1.82 -2.37
N GLU A 92 0.98 1.61 -1.18
CA GLU A 92 1.71 1.21 0.03
C GLU A 92 2.22 -0.24 -0.02
N MET A 93 1.59 -1.11 -0.81
CA MET A 93 1.91 -2.55 -0.86
C MET A 93 2.90 -2.93 -1.97
N TRP A 94 3.34 -1.98 -2.81
CA TRP A 94 4.30 -2.20 -3.91
C TRP A 94 5.75 -1.85 -3.56
#